data_AF-A0A971GPX5-F1
#
_entry.id   AF-A0A971GPX5-F1
#
_cell.length_a   1.000
_cell.length_b   1.000
_cell.length_c   1.000
_cell.angle_alpha   90.00
_cell.angle_beta   90.00
_cell.angle_gamma   90.00
#
_symmetry.space_group_name_H-M   'P 1'
#
loop_
_entity.id
_entity.type
_entity.pdbx_description
1 polymer ?
#
loop_
_entity_poly.entity_id
_entity_poly.type
_entity_poly.pdbx_seq_one_letter_code
_entity_poly.pdbx_strand_id
1 'polypeptide(L)'
;MQTNNNNPFNPDVLSCLANLSSDEVFTPPPVVNEMLDMLPQELFRDPNTTFLDPACKTGVFLREITKRLITGLEPVYPDLEERLQHIYEYQVFGVALT
;
A
#
# COMPACT_ATOMS: atom_id res chain seq x y z
N MET A 1 28.84 22.89 12.87
CA MET A 1 27.85 23.42 11.91
C MET A 1 26.79 22.33 11.74
N GLN A 2 25.63 22.52 12.37
CA GLN A 2 24.57 21.51 12.43
C GLN A 2 23.52 21.89 11.39
N THR A 3 23.34 21.08 10.36
CA THR A 3 22.33 21.31 9.31
C THR A 3 20.99 20.77 9.80
N ASN A 4 20.07 21.68 10.15
CA ASN A 4 18.69 21.35 10.45
C ASN A 4 17.97 20.96 9.16
N ASN A 5 17.77 19.66 8.94
CA ASN A 5 16.83 19.16 7.93
C ASN A 5 15.40 19.38 8.43
N ASN A 6 14.86 20.57 8.16
CA ASN A 6 13.42 20.82 8.24
C ASN A 6 12.75 20.18 7.03
N ASN A 7 12.58 18.86 7.05
CA ASN A 7 11.61 18.21 6.18
C ASN A 7 10.22 18.63 6.70
N PRO A 8 9.38 19.33 5.93
CA PRO A 8 8.04 19.69 6.40
C PRO A 8 7.33 18.39 6.76
N PHE A 9 6.96 18.25 8.03
CA PHE A 9 6.17 17.12 8.52
C PHE A 9 4.85 17.17 7.76
N ASN A 10 4.71 16.32 6.74
CA ASN A 10 3.47 16.14 6.01
C ASN A 10 2.78 14.90 6.61
N PRO A 11 1.94 15.07 7.64
CA PRO A 11 1.28 13.94 8.27
C PRO A 11 0.39 13.27 7.23
N ASP A 12 0.47 11.94 7.15
CA ASP A 12 -0.42 11.14 6.31
C ASP A 12 -1.87 11.51 6.63
N VAL A 13 -2.70 11.74 5.61
CA VAL A 13 -4.09 12.21 5.81
C VAL A 13 -4.85 11.27 6.76
N LEU A 14 -4.57 9.96 6.72
CA LEU A 14 -5.18 8.99 7.63
C LEU A 14 -4.69 9.15 9.07
N SER A 15 -3.43 9.55 9.27
CA SER A 15 -2.92 9.90 10.60
C SER A 15 -3.56 11.16 11.16
N CYS A 16 -3.91 12.13 10.31
CA CYS A 16 -4.69 13.30 10.69
C CYS A 16 -6.14 12.93 11.05
N LEU A 17 -6.77 12.06 10.26
CA LEU A 17 -8.16 11.62 10.48
C LEU A 17 -8.30 10.74 11.72
N ALA A 18 -7.35 9.85 12.01
CA ALA A 18 -7.39 9.01 13.21
C ALA A 18 -7.37 9.81 14.53
N ASN A 19 -6.79 11.02 14.51
CA ASN A 19 -6.77 11.93 15.66
C ASN A 19 -8.07 12.73 15.82
N LEU A 20 -8.96 12.73 14.82
CA LEU A 20 -10.27 13.35 14.86
C LEU A 20 -11.27 12.26 15.22
N SER A 21 -11.57 12.15 16.52
CA SER A 21 -12.44 11.14 17.13
C SER A 21 -13.60 10.68 16.23
N SER A 22 -13.47 9.46 15.70
CA SER A 22 -14.51 8.68 15.05
C SER A 22 -14.31 7.22 15.48
N ASP A 23 -15.37 6.40 15.52
CA ASP A 23 -15.28 4.94 15.77
C ASP A 23 -14.46 4.19 14.69
N GLU A 24 -13.77 4.93 13.83
CA GLU A 24 -12.94 4.43 12.77
C GLU A 24 -11.49 4.25 13.22
N VAL A 25 -11.13 2.99 13.50
CA VAL A 25 -9.73 2.60 13.61
C VAL A 25 -9.12 2.55 12.21
N PHE A 26 -8.02 3.28 12.00
CA PHE A 26 -7.18 3.20 10.81
C PHE A 26 -5.90 2.45 11.13
N THR A 27 -5.55 1.45 10.31
CA THR A 27 -4.24 0.80 10.43
C THR A 27 -3.16 1.77 9.94
N PRO A 28 -2.19 2.16 10.79
CA PRO A 28 -1.15 3.10 10.37
C PRO A 28 -0.29 2.51 9.24
N PRO A 29 0.10 3.30 8.23
CA PRO A 29 0.95 2.82 7.14
C PRO A 29 2.27 2.15 7.58
N PRO A 30 2.96 2.60 8.65
CA PRO A 30 4.16 1.90 9.14
C PRO A 30 3.87 0.46 9.57
N VAL A 31 2.77 0.22 10.29
CA VAL A 31 2.37 -1.11 10.75
C VAL A 31 2.03 -2.01 9.57
N VAL A 32 1.31 -1.48 8.57
CA VAL A 32 1.03 -2.23 7.33
C VAL A 32 2.33 -2.62 6.62
N ASN A 33 3.29 -1.71 6.53
CA ASN A 33 4.57 -2.00 5.89
C ASN A 33 5.38 -3.04 6.66
N GLU A 34 5.43 -2.98 7.99
CA GLU A 34 6.07 -4.00 8.83
C GLU A 34 5.43 -5.39 8.59
N MET A 35 4.10 -5.46 8.49
CA MET A 35 3.41 -6.71 8.17
C MET A 35 3.72 -7.23 6.77
N LEU A 36 3.75 -6.36 5.76
CA LEU A 36 4.09 -6.75 4.38
C LEU A 36 5.57 -7.14 4.23
N ASP A 37 6.46 -6.62 5.09
CA ASP A 37 7.88 -6.99 5.13
C ASP A 37 8.10 -8.42 5.66
N MET A 38 7.13 -8.96 6.41
CA MET A 38 7.16 -10.36 6.86
C MET A 38 6.80 -11.36 5.76
N LEU A 39 6.21 -10.91 4.65
CA LEU A 39 5.89 -11.77 3.52
C LEU A 39 7.15 -12.08 2.69
N PRO A 40 7.17 -13.19 1.95
CA PRO A 40 8.22 -13.41 0.95
C PRO A 40 8.21 -12.30 -0.10
N GLN A 41 9.33 -11.60 -0.27
CA GLN A 41 9.38 -10.36 -1.06
C GLN A 41 9.34 -10.61 -2.58
N GLU A 42 9.59 -11.85 -3.02
CA GLU A 42 9.40 -12.30 -4.39
C GLU A 42 7.94 -12.23 -4.86
N LEU A 43 6.98 -12.27 -3.93
CA LEU A 43 5.54 -12.13 -4.23
C LEU A 43 5.22 -10.82 -4.94
N PHE A 44 5.95 -9.75 -4.63
CA PHE A 44 5.75 -8.44 -5.27
C PHE A 44 6.44 -8.31 -6.64
N ARG A 45 7.15 -9.37 -7.09
CA ARG A 45 7.85 -9.43 -8.38
C ARG A 45 7.24 -10.47 -9.34
N ASP A 46 6.31 -11.29 -8.88
CA ASP A 46 5.63 -12.29 -9.70
C ASP A 46 4.32 -11.72 -10.25
N PRO A 47 4.16 -11.63 -11.59
CA PRO A 47 2.93 -11.13 -12.20
C PRO A 47 1.71 -12.03 -11.95
N ASN A 48 1.90 -13.26 -11.45
CA ASN A 48 0.82 -14.20 -11.16
C ASN A 48 0.40 -14.23 -9.69
N THR A 49 1.08 -13.49 -8.81
CA THR A 49 0.66 -13.40 -7.41
C THR A 49 -0.60 -12.55 -7.30
N THR A 50 -1.59 -13.05 -6.57
CA THR A 50 -2.84 -12.34 -6.25
C THR A 50 -2.96 -12.10 -4.74
N PHE A 51 -3.32 -10.88 -4.36
CA PHE A 51 -3.56 -10.43 -3.01
C PHE A 51 -5.05 -10.18 -2.79
N LEU A 52 -5.54 -10.59 -1.61
CA LEU A 52 -6.90 -10.35 -1.16
C LEU A 52 -6.87 -9.72 0.23
N ASP A 53 -7.50 -8.57 0.38
CA ASP A 53 -7.84 -7.98 1.68
C ASP A 53 -9.34 -8.17 1.96
N PRO A 54 -9.75 -9.15 2.77
CA PRO A 54 -11.16 -9.48 2.98
C PRO A 54 -11.91 -8.51 3.91
N ALA A 55 -11.22 -7.52 4.50
CA ALA A 55 -11.81 -6.54 5.41
C ALA A 55 -11.20 -5.16 5.17
N CYS A 56 -11.14 -4.74 3.90
CA CYS A 56 -10.23 -3.69 3.49
C CYS A 56 -10.59 -2.29 4.01
N LYS A 57 -11.86 -2.04 4.36
CA LYS A 57 -12.39 -0.75 4.83
C LYS A 57 -11.89 0.42 3.94
N THR A 58 -10.83 1.11 4.35
CA THR A 58 -10.23 2.25 3.63
C THR A 58 -9.09 1.86 2.67
N GLY A 59 -8.79 0.57 2.55
CA GLY A 59 -7.90 -0.01 1.55
C GLY A 59 -6.41 0.18 1.84
N VAL A 60 -6.00 0.43 3.09
CA VAL A 60 -4.59 0.75 3.40
C VAL A 60 -3.63 -0.38 3.00
N PHE A 61 -3.98 -1.64 3.24
CA PHE A 61 -3.18 -2.78 2.78
C PHE A 61 -3.10 -2.83 1.26
N LEU A 62 -4.23 -2.72 0.57
CA LEU A 62 -4.29 -2.74 -0.90
C LEU A 62 -3.42 -1.64 -1.53
N ARG A 63 -3.43 -0.43 -0.95
CA ARG A 63 -2.60 0.69 -1.38
C ARG A 63 -1.11 0.40 -1.24
N GLU A 64 -0.68 -0.10 -0.07
CA GLU A 64 0.74 -0.39 0.17
C GLU A 64 1.22 -1.60 -0.65
N ILE A 65 0.38 -2.62 -0.86
CA ILE A 65 0.65 -3.74 -1.79
C ILE A 65 0.83 -3.22 -3.22
N THR A 66 -0.09 -2.37 -3.68
CA THR A 66 -0.04 -1.78 -5.04
C THR A 66 1.27 -1.02 -5.26
N LYS A 67 1.71 -0.21 -4.28
CA LYS A 67 2.99 0.50 -4.36
C LYS A 67 4.18 -0.45 -4.55
N ARG A 68 4.18 -1.58 -3.85
CA ARG A 68 5.24 -2.61 -3.98
C ARG A 68 5.20 -3.30 -5.33
N LEU A 69 4.01 -3.66 -5.83
CA LEU A 69 3.83 -4.27 -7.15
C LEU A 69 4.24 -3.33 -8.29
N ILE A 70 3.92 -2.03 -8.19
CA ILE A 70 4.34 -1.03 -9.19
C ILE A 70 5.87 -1.04 -9.32
N THR A 71 6.61 -1.10 -8.22
CA THR A 71 8.08 -1.18 -8.28
C THR A 71 8.57 -2.57 -8.72
N GLY A 72 8.01 -3.64 -8.16
CA GLY A 72 8.51 -5.00 -8.35
C GLY A 72 8.26 -5.57 -9.74
N LEU A 73 7.24 -5.08 -10.46
CA LEU A 73 6.89 -5.55 -11.80
C LEU A 73 7.46 -4.69 -12.94
N GLU A 74 8.26 -3.67 -12.63
CA GLU A 74 8.94 -2.85 -13.64
C GLU A 74 9.72 -3.65 -14.69
N PRO A 75 10.45 -4.73 -14.33
CA PRO A 75 11.17 -5.52 -15.33
C PRO A 75 10.27 -6.33 -16.28
N VAL A 76 9.02 -6.58 -15.90
CA VAL A 76 8.06 -7.42 -16.64
C VAL A 76 7.09 -6.55 -17.47
N TYR A 77 6.61 -5.46 -16.88
CA TYR A 77 5.73 -4.47 -17.52
C TYR A 77 6.40 -3.10 -17.48
N PRO A 78 7.31 -2.75 -18.41
CA PRO A 78 8.06 -1.50 -18.36
C PRO A 78 7.17 -0.25 -18.49
N ASP A 79 6.08 -0.35 -19.24
CA ASP A 79 5.07 0.70 -19.33
C ASP A 79 4.22 0.77 -18.05
N LEU A 80 4.04 1.99 -17.51
CA LEU A 80 3.33 2.17 -16.25
C LEU A 80 1.84 1.89 -16.38
N GLU A 81 1.20 2.28 -17.48
CA GLU A 81 -0.24 2.08 -17.66
C GLU A 81 -0.56 0.60 -17.82
N GLU A 82 0.21 -0.13 -18.64
CA GLU A 82 0.07 -1.58 -18.78
C GLU A 82 0.29 -2.30 -17.43
N ARG A 83 1.28 -1.86 -16.65
CA ARG A 83 1.55 -2.41 -15.31
C ARG A 83 0.40 -2.16 -14.35
N LEU A 84 -0.12 -0.93 -14.30
CA LEU A 84 -1.26 -0.58 -13.46
C LEU A 84 -2.51 -1.37 -13.85
N GLN A 85 -2.77 -1.48 -15.15
CA GLN A 85 -3.87 -2.28 -15.67
C GLN A 85 -3.77 -3.73 -15.19
N HIS A 86 -2.60 -4.36 -15.34
CA HIS A 86 -2.39 -5.74 -14.88
C HIS A 86 -2.59 -5.89 -13.37
N ILE A 87 -2.03 -4.96 -12.56
CA ILE A 87 -2.14 -4.99 -11.10
C ILE A 87 -3.60 -4.90 -10.66
N TYR A 88 -4.38 -3.97 -11.23
CA TYR A 88 -5.76 -3.72 -10.83
C TYR A 88 -6.75 -4.75 -11.37
N GLU A 89 -6.48 -5.36 -12.53
CA GLU A 89 -7.34 -6.39 -13.10
C GLU A 89 -7.11 -7.77 -12.46
N TYR A 90 -5.86 -8.12 -12.11
CA TYR A 90 -5.51 -9.51 -11.78
C TYR A 90 -4.85 -9.74 -10.42
N GLN A 91 -4.35 -8.71 -9.75
CA GLN A 91 -3.48 -8.92 -8.58
C GLN A 91 -4.01 -8.35 -7.27
N VAL A 92 -4.82 -7.29 -7.26
CA VAL A 92 -5.21 -6.62 -6.01
C VAL A 92 -6.73 -6.60 -5.86
N PHE A 93 -7.24 -7.39 -4.91
CA PHE A 93 -8.67 -7.48 -4.64
C PHE A 93 -8.99 -7.14 -3.18
N GLY A 94 -10.09 -6.41 -3.00
CA GLY A 94 -10.59 -6.03 -1.68
C GLY A 94 -12.05 -6.42 -1.50
N VAL A 95 -12.40 -6.86 -0.30
CA VAL A 95 -13.78 -6.94 0.16
C VAL A 95 -13.92 -6.03 1.38
N ALA A 96 -14.91 -5.16 1.37
CA ALA A 96 -15.28 -4.33 2.51
C ALA A 96 -16.72 -4.64 2.92
N LEU A 97 -16.96 -4.69 4.22
CA LEU A 97 -18.31 -4.54 4.76
C LEU A 97 -18.66 -3.05 4.80
N THR A 98 -19.94 -2.74 4.58
CA THR A 98 -20.52 -1.39 4.69
C THR A 98 -20.61 -0.92 6.14
#